data_AF-A0A1D1Z5A7-F1
#
_entry.id   AF-A0A1D1Z5A7-F1
#
_cell.length_a   1.000
_cell.length_b   1.000
_cell.length_c   1.000
_cell.angle_alpha   90.00
_cell.angle_beta   90.00
_cell.angle_gamma   90.00
#
_symmetry.space_group_name_H-M   'P 1'
#
loop_
_entity.id
_entity.type
_entity.pdbx_description
1 polymer ?
#
loop_
_entity_poly.entity_id
_entity_poly.type
_entity_poly.pdbx_seq_one_letter_code
_entity_poly.pdbx_strand_id
1 'polypeptide(L)'
;KKEQEEKEHKKKEKAEAHLYTIIKVARDEDLAEQIGRDIHFDLVDHEKVRSFRIQKQLPFNFFKEEVAKEFGVPVQFQRFWLWAKRQNHTYRPNRLLTPLEEGQSVGLLREVSNKAHNAELKLFLEVQLGVDLCPLPPPVKAKEDILLFFKLYDPEKEELRYVGRLFVKAVGKPIEILTKLNEMAGFDPSEEIELYEEI
;
A
#
# COMPACT_ATOMS: atom_id res chain seq x y z
N LYS A 1 -36.40 17.32 -14.82
CA LYS A 1 -35.18 18.08 -15.17
C LYS A 1 -33.94 17.48 -14.51
N LYS A 2 -33.76 17.56 -13.19
CA LYS A 2 -32.65 16.91 -12.45
C LYS A 2 -32.43 15.42 -12.79
N GLU A 3 -33.51 14.65 -12.85
CA GLU A 3 -33.45 13.21 -13.11
C GLU A 3 -33.06 12.84 -14.57
N GLN A 4 -33.28 13.77 -15.50
CA GLN A 4 -32.90 13.63 -16.91
C GLN A 4 -31.44 14.01 -17.12
N GLU A 5 -30.99 15.08 -16.46
CA GLU A 5 -29.58 15.51 -16.42
C GLU A 5 -28.70 14.44 -15.75
N GLU A 6 -29.15 13.80 -14.68
CA GLU A 6 -28.43 12.67 -14.04
C GLU A 6 -28.35 11.44 -14.95
N LYS A 7 -29.41 11.15 -15.72
CA LYS A 7 -29.40 10.05 -16.70
C LYS A 7 -28.43 10.33 -17.85
N GLU A 8 -28.41 11.56 -18.37
CA GLU A 8 -27.48 11.97 -19.43
C GLU A 8 -26.03 11.98 -18.93
N HIS A 9 -25.78 12.45 -17.70
CA HIS A 9 -24.48 12.39 -17.06
C HIS A 9 -23.99 10.94 -16.92
N LYS A 10 -24.82 10.04 -16.35
CA LYS A 10 -24.49 8.61 -16.24
C LYS A 10 -24.23 7.95 -17.59
N LYS A 11 -24.95 8.36 -18.64
CA LYS A 11 -24.78 7.82 -20.00
C LYS A 11 -23.45 8.29 -20.61
N LYS A 12 -23.09 9.55 -20.40
CA LYS A 12 -21.79 10.11 -20.80
C LYS A 12 -20.63 9.48 -20.04
N GLU A 13 -20.77 9.28 -18.73
CA GLU A 13 -19.77 8.60 -17.91
C GLU A 13 -19.54 7.15 -18.34
N LYS A 14 -20.59 6.42 -18.71
CA LYS A 14 -20.47 5.06 -19.27
C LYS A 14 -19.79 5.06 -20.62
N ALA A 15 -20.08 6.04 -21.48
CA ALA A 15 -19.42 6.19 -22.77
C ALA A 15 -17.93 6.48 -22.61
N GLU A 16 -17.55 7.30 -21.63
CA GLU A 16 -16.15 7.68 -21.37
C GLU A 16 -15.42 6.70 -20.43
N ALA A 17 -16.11 5.74 -19.81
CA ALA A 17 -15.52 4.83 -18.81
C ALA A 17 -14.28 4.09 -19.33
N HIS A 18 -14.25 3.75 -20.63
CA HIS A 18 -13.11 3.10 -21.27
C HIS A 18 -11.83 3.95 -21.27
N LEU A 19 -11.93 5.28 -21.12
CA LEU A 19 -10.81 6.22 -21.05
C LEU A 19 -10.20 6.30 -19.64
N TYR A 20 -10.92 5.83 -18.63
CA TYR A 20 -10.49 5.89 -17.23
C TYR A 20 -10.08 4.51 -16.72
N THR A 21 -9.28 4.52 -15.67
CA THR A 21 -8.98 3.33 -14.88
C THR A 21 -9.06 3.67 -13.40
N ILE A 22 -9.27 2.63 -12.59
CA ILE A 22 -9.36 2.75 -11.14
C ILE A 22 -8.02 2.32 -10.55
N ILE A 23 -7.48 3.18 -9.70
CA ILE A 23 -6.29 2.88 -8.89
C ILE A 23 -6.73 2.81 -7.43
N LYS A 24 -6.50 1.68 -6.78
CA LYS A 24 -6.75 1.47 -5.35
C LYS A 24 -5.43 1.62 -4.59
N VAL A 25 -5.39 2.48 -3.58
CA VAL A 25 -4.18 2.79 -2.82
C VAL A 25 -4.37 2.41 -1.37
N ALA A 26 -3.59 1.44 -0.89
CA ALA A 26 -3.49 1.08 0.51
C ALA A 26 -2.31 1.79 1.19
N ARG A 27 -2.47 2.15 2.45
CA ARG A 27 -1.45 2.79 3.30
C ARG A 27 -1.29 2.06 4.64
N ASP A 28 -0.28 2.46 5.40
CA ASP A 28 -0.06 1.93 6.75
C ASP A 28 -1.28 2.14 7.66
N GLU A 29 -2.03 3.24 7.50
CA GLU A 29 -3.27 3.50 8.24
C GLU A 29 -4.39 2.50 7.91
N ASP A 30 -4.53 2.13 6.63
CA ASP A 30 -5.55 1.16 6.20
C ASP A 30 -5.25 -0.24 6.76
N LEU A 31 -3.96 -0.61 6.81
CA LEU A 31 -3.48 -1.84 7.43
C LEU A 31 -3.78 -1.84 8.94
N ALA A 32 -3.50 -0.73 9.63
CA ALA A 32 -3.77 -0.58 11.06
C ALA A 32 -5.27 -0.65 11.40
N GLU A 33 -6.14 -0.14 10.52
CA GLU A 33 -7.57 -0.15 10.74
C GLU A 33 -8.20 -1.54 10.52
N GLN A 34 -7.69 -2.31 9.56
CA GLN A 34 -8.32 -3.56 9.12
C GLN A 34 -7.74 -4.83 9.76
N ILE A 35 -6.43 -4.86 10.05
CA ILE A 35 -5.78 -6.04 10.63
C ILE A 35 -6.34 -6.31 12.03
N GLY A 36 -6.76 -7.56 12.26
CA GLY A 36 -7.35 -8.01 13.52
C GLY A 36 -8.83 -7.68 13.71
N ARG A 37 -9.44 -6.98 12.75
CA ARG A 37 -10.90 -6.73 12.72
C ARG A 37 -11.55 -7.45 11.55
N ASP A 38 -11.25 -6.97 10.35
CA ASP A 38 -11.85 -7.45 9.11
C ASP A 38 -10.94 -8.46 8.40
N ILE A 39 -9.63 -8.35 8.61
CA ILE A 39 -8.61 -9.11 7.89
C ILE A 39 -7.65 -9.76 8.89
N HIS A 40 -7.38 -11.06 8.69
CA HIS A 40 -6.44 -11.83 9.51
C HIS A 40 -5.17 -12.20 8.73
N PHE A 41 -5.30 -12.81 7.53
CA PHE A 41 -4.15 -13.32 6.75
C PHE A 41 -3.63 -12.39 5.65
N ASP A 42 -4.50 -11.61 5.02
CA ASP A 42 -4.04 -10.57 4.10
C ASP A 42 -3.62 -9.31 4.87
N LEU A 43 -3.07 -8.33 4.15
CA LEU A 43 -2.72 -7.04 4.76
C LEU A 43 -3.89 -6.06 4.71
N VAL A 44 -4.75 -6.14 3.69
CA VAL A 44 -5.83 -5.19 3.49
C VAL A 44 -6.88 -5.70 2.50
N ASP A 45 -8.15 -5.39 2.77
CA ASP A 45 -9.24 -5.45 1.82
C ASP A 45 -9.20 -4.22 0.90
N HIS A 46 -8.91 -4.46 -0.37
CA HIS A 46 -8.80 -3.40 -1.38
C HIS A 46 -10.15 -2.78 -1.77
N GLU A 47 -11.28 -3.37 -1.39
CA GLU A 47 -12.59 -2.72 -1.57
C GLU A 47 -12.84 -1.64 -0.53
N LYS A 48 -12.12 -1.67 0.59
CA LYS A 48 -12.24 -0.72 1.70
C LYS A 48 -11.17 0.38 1.69
N VAL A 49 -10.25 0.37 0.72
CA VAL A 49 -9.22 1.42 0.58
C VAL A 49 -9.65 2.52 -0.38
N ARG A 50 -8.94 3.66 -0.33
CA ARG A 50 -9.22 4.79 -1.21
C ARG A 50 -9.02 4.41 -2.68
N SER A 51 -10.04 4.70 -3.48
CA SER A 51 -10.05 4.47 -4.93
C SER A 51 -9.99 5.79 -5.69
N PHE A 52 -9.12 5.85 -6.69
CA PHE A 52 -8.90 6.99 -7.57
C PHE A 52 -9.31 6.65 -8.99
N ARG A 53 -10.12 7.50 -9.61
CA ARG A 53 -10.52 7.36 -11.01
C ARG A 53 -9.67 8.30 -11.87
N ILE A 54 -8.72 7.75 -12.63
CA ILE A 54 -7.73 8.52 -13.39
C ILE A 54 -7.81 8.20 -14.89
N GLN A 55 -7.62 9.20 -15.74
CA GLN A 55 -7.57 9.00 -17.19
C GLN A 55 -6.32 8.19 -17.58
N LYS A 56 -6.50 7.19 -18.45
CA LYS A 56 -5.45 6.27 -18.88
C LYS A 56 -4.28 6.96 -19.57
N GLN A 57 -4.52 8.03 -20.33
CA GLN A 57 -3.46 8.78 -21.03
C GLN A 57 -2.61 9.65 -20.11
N LEU A 58 -3.06 9.97 -18.89
CA LEU A 58 -2.31 10.85 -18.00
C LEU A 58 -1.06 10.14 -17.49
N PRO A 59 0.06 10.86 -17.31
CA PRO A 59 1.27 10.31 -16.72
C PRO A 59 1.03 9.93 -15.25
N PHE A 60 1.72 8.91 -14.76
CA PHE A 60 1.60 8.49 -13.36
C PHE A 60 2.04 9.59 -12.38
N ASN A 61 2.99 10.46 -12.76
CA ASN A 61 3.32 11.66 -11.98
C ASN A 61 2.11 12.59 -11.72
N PHE A 62 1.18 12.72 -12.67
CA PHE A 62 -0.05 13.48 -12.42
C PHE A 62 -0.90 12.81 -11.34
N PHE A 63 -0.95 11.49 -11.32
CA PHE A 63 -1.63 10.75 -10.26
C PHE A 63 -0.95 10.96 -8.88
N LYS A 64 0.38 11.07 -8.80
CA LYS A 64 1.08 11.40 -7.54
C LYS A 64 0.61 12.74 -6.95
N GLU A 65 0.31 13.72 -7.80
CA GLU A 65 -0.26 15.02 -7.36
C GLU A 65 -1.68 14.86 -6.79
N GLU A 66 -2.52 14.01 -7.40
CA GLU A 66 -3.86 13.73 -6.87
C GLU A 66 -3.79 13.00 -5.51
N VAL A 67 -2.85 12.07 -5.37
CA VAL A 67 -2.55 11.41 -4.09
C VAL A 67 -2.05 12.43 -3.05
N ALA A 68 -1.22 13.40 -3.47
CA ALA A 68 -0.72 14.45 -2.58
C ALA A 68 -1.86 15.33 -2.06
N LYS A 69 -2.82 15.68 -2.90
CA LYS A 69 -4.02 16.46 -2.50
C LYS A 69 -4.92 15.67 -1.56
N GLU A 70 -5.13 14.39 -1.83
CA GLU A 70 -6.04 13.55 -1.04
C GLU A 70 -5.46 13.19 0.34
N PHE A 71 -4.19 12.81 0.40
CA PHE A 71 -3.57 12.32 1.64
C PHE A 71 -2.66 13.33 2.33
N GLY A 72 -2.42 14.50 1.72
CA GLY A 72 -1.53 15.52 2.27
C GLY A 72 -0.05 15.12 2.26
N VAL A 73 0.33 14.12 1.44
CA VAL A 73 1.72 13.63 1.35
C VAL A 73 2.37 14.19 0.08
N PRO A 74 3.36 15.09 0.18
CA PRO A 74 4.05 15.63 -0.99
C PRO A 74 4.66 14.53 -1.90
N VAL A 75 4.68 14.77 -3.21
CA VAL A 75 5.09 13.80 -4.24
C VAL A 75 6.48 13.19 -3.99
N GLN A 76 7.42 13.99 -3.48
CA GLN A 76 8.79 13.55 -3.15
C GLN A 76 8.86 12.55 -1.98
N PHE A 77 7.81 12.48 -1.16
CA PHE A 77 7.71 11.57 -0.01
C PHE A 77 6.84 10.34 -0.30
N GLN A 78 6.34 10.20 -1.52
CA GLN A 78 5.54 9.07 -1.95
C GLN A 78 6.40 8.03 -2.64
N ARG A 79 6.36 6.79 -2.14
CA ARG A 79 6.93 5.63 -2.82
C ARG A 79 5.88 4.54 -3.02
N PHE A 80 5.66 4.15 -4.26
CA PHE A 80 4.61 3.19 -4.60
C PHE A 80 5.16 1.78 -4.82
N TRP A 81 4.38 0.81 -4.36
CA TRP A 81 4.61 -0.61 -4.56
C TRP A 81 3.45 -1.23 -5.34
N LEU A 82 3.78 -2.06 -6.33
CA LEU A 82 2.82 -2.95 -6.98
C LEU A 82 2.50 -4.13 -6.06
N TRP A 83 1.21 -4.46 -6.00
CA TRP A 83 0.77 -5.68 -5.36
C TRP A 83 0.82 -6.87 -6.32
N ALA A 84 1.09 -8.06 -5.78
CA ALA A 84 1.04 -9.31 -6.52
C ALA A 84 0.31 -10.40 -5.71
N LYS A 85 -0.44 -11.25 -6.43
CA LYS A 85 -1.09 -12.42 -5.85
C LYS A 85 -0.10 -13.57 -5.83
N ARG A 86 0.05 -14.18 -4.66
CA ARG A 86 0.90 -15.35 -4.44
C ARG A 86 0.13 -16.64 -4.73
N GLN A 87 0.85 -17.76 -4.78
CA GLN A 87 0.27 -19.08 -5.04
C GLN A 87 -0.69 -19.53 -3.93
N ASN A 88 -0.38 -19.18 -2.67
CA ASN A 88 -1.23 -19.39 -1.48
C ASN A 88 -2.45 -18.44 -1.41
N HIS A 89 -2.78 -17.78 -2.51
CA HIS A 89 -3.89 -16.83 -2.64
C HIS A 89 -3.83 -15.54 -1.81
N THR A 90 -2.77 -15.31 -1.03
CA THR A 90 -2.53 -14.02 -0.38
C THR A 90 -2.11 -12.95 -1.40
N TYR A 91 -2.40 -11.70 -1.09
CA TYR A 91 -2.02 -10.53 -1.88
C TYR A 91 -1.06 -9.67 -1.07
N ARG A 92 0.12 -9.36 -1.64
CA ARG A 92 1.18 -8.64 -0.90
C ARG A 92 1.87 -7.59 -1.78
N PRO A 93 2.38 -6.49 -1.20
CA PRO A 93 3.30 -5.59 -1.89
C PRO A 93 4.55 -6.38 -2.31
N ASN A 94 4.90 -6.30 -3.60
CA ASN A 94 5.93 -7.15 -4.18
C ASN A 94 7.12 -6.36 -4.72
N ARG A 95 6.84 -5.31 -5.52
CA ARG A 95 7.87 -4.59 -6.26
C ARG A 95 7.61 -3.09 -6.24
N LEU A 96 8.67 -2.33 -6.06
CA LEU A 96 8.66 -0.87 -6.23
C LEU A 96 8.35 -0.47 -7.67
N LEU A 97 7.60 0.61 -7.84
CA LEU A 97 7.54 1.32 -9.11
C LEU A 97 8.91 1.96 -9.38
N THR A 98 9.38 1.81 -10.60
CA THR A 98 10.63 2.44 -11.05
C THR A 98 10.38 3.87 -11.55
N PRO A 99 11.39 4.76 -11.53
CA PRO A 99 11.23 6.10 -12.09
C PRO A 99 10.81 6.10 -13.57
N LEU A 100 11.25 5.09 -14.34
CA LEU A 100 10.84 4.93 -15.73
C LEU A 100 9.34 4.65 -15.84
N GLU A 101 8.80 3.80 -14.97
CA GLU A 101 7.37 3.48 -14.91
C GLU A 101 6.52 4.65 -14.40
N GLU A 102 7.04 5.43 -13.44
CA GLU A 102 6.37 6.66 -12.98
C GLU A 102 6.29 7.74 -14.09
N GLY A 103 7.21 7.70 -15.05
CA GLY A 103 7.19 8.56 -16.24
C GLY A 103 6.19 8.13 -17.31
N GLN A 104 5.62 6.93 -17.23
CA GLN A 104 4.67 6.41 -18.22
C GLN A 104 3.22 6.80 -17.90
N SER A 105 2.32 6.56 -18.86
CA SER A 105 0.89 6.75 -18.65
C SER A 105 0.33 5.69 -17.71
N VAL A 106 -0.68 6.07 -16.92
CA VAL A 106 -1.36 5.16 -15.98
C VAL A 106 -1.94 3.94 -16.71
N GLY A 107 -2.48 4.14 -17.92
CA GLY A 107 -3.03 3.08 -18.75
C GLY A 107 -1.99 2.01 -19.10
N LEU A 108 -0.79 2.44 -19.49
CA LEU A 108 0.33 1.54 -19.82
C LEU A 108 0.86 0.83 -18.58
N LEU A 109 1.04 1.57 -17.47
CA LEU A 109 1.47 1.00 -16.20
C LEU A 109 0.50 -0.11 -15.72
N ARG A 110 -0.81 0.12 -15.87
CA ARG A 110 -1.84 -0.90 -15.58
C ARG A 110 -1.64 -2.14 -16.43
N GLU A 111 -1.38 -2.01 -17.73
CA GLU A 111 -1.23 -3.14 -18.65
C GLU A 111 0.03 -3.97 -18.36
N VAL A 112 1.14 -3.32 -18.04
CA VAL A 112 2.41 -4.01 -17.73
C VAL A 112 2.36 -4.69 -16.35
N SER A 113 1.65 -4.09 -15.39
CA SER A 113 1.56 -4.62 -14.02
C SER A 113 0.54 -5.77 -13.87
N ASN A 114 -0.55 -5.76 -14.64
CA ASN A 114 -1.62 -6.77 -14.54
C ASN A 114 -1.44 -7.94 -15.51
N LYS A 115 -0.65 -8.95 -15.10
CA LYS A 115 -0.60 -10.25 -15.80
C LYS A 115 -1.93 -11.03 -15.83
N ALA A 116 -2.87 -10.66 -14.95
CA ALA A 116 -4.15 -11.37 -14.75
C ALA A 116 -5.37 -10.63 -15.34
N HIS A 117 -5.19 -9.60 -16.17
CA HIS A 117 -6.28 -8.81 -16.77
C HIS A 117 -7.28 -8.19 -15.77
N ASN A 118 -6.87 -7.92 -14.53
CA ASN A 118 -7.70 -7.14 -13.61
C ASN A 118 -7.91 -5.71 -14.17
N ALA A 119 -9.14 -5.21 -14.06
CA ALA A 119 -9.51 -3.89 -14.57
C ALA A 119 -8.90 -2.72 -13.77
N GLU A 120 -8.36 -3.02 -12.58
CA GLU A 120 -7.92 -2.06 -11.58
C GLU A 120 -6.42 -2.22 -11.27
N LEU A 121 -5.75 -1.11 -11.02
CA LEU A 121 -4.38 -1.07 -10.52
C LEU A 121 -4.41 -0.98 -9.00
N LYS A 122 -3.72 -1.90 -8.31
CA LYS A 122 -3.63 -1.90 -6.84
C LYS A 122 -2.21 -1.51 -6.43
N LEU A 123 -2.11 -0.51 -5.55
CA LEU A 123 -0.84 0.06 -5.10
C LEU A 123 -0.79 0.11 -3.57
N PHE A 124 0.41 -0.04 -3.02
CA PHE A 124 0.70 0.30 -1.63
C PHE A 124 1.54 1.57 -1.63
N LEU A 125 1.08 2.60 -0.92
CA LEU A 125 1.78 3.86 -0.75
C LEU A 125 2.60 3.79 0.53
N GLU A 126 3.91 3.77 0.34
CA GLU A 126 4.89 3.85 1.41
C GLU A 126 5.16 5.33 1.74
N VAL A 127 4.89 5.72 2.99
CA VAL A 127 5.21 7.04 3.54
C VAL A 127 6.06 6.85 4.79
N GLN A 128 7.21 7.51 4.83
CA GLN A 128 8.00 7.57 6.06
C GLN A 128 7.55 8.79 6.86
N LEU A 129 7.18 8.60 8.12
CA LEU A 129 6.85 9.71 9.03
C LEU A 129 8.01 9.96 9.99
N GLY A 130 8.26 11.24 10.28
CA GLY A 130 9.15 11.70 11.33
C GLY A 130 8.48 11.71 12.71
N VAL A 131 9.24 12.11 13.73
CA VAL A 131 8.76 12.20 15.13
C VAL A 131 7.64 13.24 15.27
N ASP A 132 7.66 14.26 14.42
CA ASP A 132 6.66 15.32 14.31
C ASP A 132 5.46 14.93 13.43
N LEU A 133 5.37 13.67 13.00
CA LEU A 133 4.38 13.17 12.02
C LEU A 133 4.47 13.86 10.65
N CYS A 134 5.57 14.55 10.36
CA CYS A 134 5.82 15.10 9.04
C CYS A 134 6.38 14.03 8.10
N PRO A 135 5.96 14.00 6.82
CA PRO A 135 6.55 13.11 5.84
C PRO A 135 8.04 13.35 5.63
N LEU A 136 8.81 12.27 5.61
CA LEU A 136 10.25 12.26 5.35
C LEU A 136 10.56 11.61 4.00
N PRO A 137 11.74 11.90 3.41
CA PRO A 137 12.24 11.16 2.27
C PRO A 137 12.20 9.64 2.53
N PRO A 138 11.62 8.84 1.62
CA PRO A 138 11.57 7.41 1.81
C PRO A 138 12.99 6.84 1.94
N PRO A 139 13.27 5.93 2.90
CA PRO A 139 14.62 5.42 3.14
C PRO A 139 15.19 4.73 1.90
N VAL A 140 16.50 4.82 1.66
CA VAL A 140 17.12 4.15 0.51
C VAL A 140 16.98 2.63 0.68
N LYS A 141 16.34 1.96 -0.29
CA LYS A 141 16.22 0.51 -0.30
C LYS A 141 17.42 -0.10 -1.02
N ALA A 142 18.25 -0.86 -0.31
CA ALA A 142 19.32 -1.64 -0.91
C ALA A 142 18.77 -2.85 -1.68
N LYS A 143 19.60 -3.43 -2.55
CA LYS A 143 19.24 -4.61 -3.35
C LYS A 143 18.96 -5.82 -2.46
N GLU A 144 19.70 -5.96 -1.37
CA GLU A 144 19.56 -7.06 -0.41
C GLU A 144 18.45 -6.82 0.63
N ASP A 145 17.77 -5.66 0.59
CA ASP A 145 16.70 -5.36 1.53
C ASP A 145 15.39 -5.99 1.10
N ILE A 146 14.65 -6.53 2.07
CA ILE A 146 13.27 -6.97 1.95
C ILE A 146 12.39 -6.13 2.87
N LEU A 147 11.15 -5.86 2.43
CA LEU A 147 10.16 -5.16 3.25
C LEU A 147 9.33 -6.19 3.99
N LEU A 148 9.34 -6.15 5.31
CA LEU A 148 8.50 -6.97 6.19
C LEU A 148 7.44 -6.12 6.86
N PHE A 149 6.27 -6.72 7.05
CA PHE A 149 5.13 -6.14 7.76
C PHE A 149 4.94 -6.93 9.05
N PHE A 150 4.76 -6.24 10.16
CA PHE A 150 4.70 -6.84 11.49
C PHE A 150 3.31 -6.68 12.07
N LYS A 151 2.79 -7.79 12.57
CA LYS A 151 1.56 -7.86 13.35
C LYS A 151 1.93 -8.34 14.75
N LEU A 152 1.36 -7.74 15.77
CA LEU A 152 1.51 -8.17 17.16
C LEU A 152 0.22 -8.84 17.59
N TYR A 153 0.34 -10.06 18.12
CA TYR A 153 -0.73 -10.77 18.78
C TYR A 153 -0.60 -10.57 20.30
N ASP A 154 -1.67 -10.08 20.94
CA ASP A 154 -1.78 -9.96 22.39
C ASP A 154 -2.62 -11.15 22.90
N PRO A 155 -2.01 -12.14 23.59
CA PRO A 155 -2.72 -13.33 24.04
C PRO A 155 -3.69 -13.05 25.19
N GLU A 156 -3.49 -11.98 25.97
CA GLU A 156 -4.42 -11.63 27.06
C GLU A 156 -5.72 -11.05 26.52
N LYS A 157 -5.62 -10.29 25.41
CA LYS A 157 -6.78 -9.70 24.73
C LYS A 157 -7.33 -10.56 23.60
N GLU A 158 -6.58 -11.57 23.17
CA GLU A 158 -6.82 -12.35 21.96
C GLU A 158 -6.91 -11.47 20.70
N GLU A 159 -6.13 -10.37 20.65
CA GLU A 159 -6.19 -9.37 19.59
C GLU A 159 -4.93 -9.37 18.73
N LEU A 160 -5.11 -9.23 17.41
CA LEU A 160 -4.03 -9.00 16.46
C LEU A 160 -4.04 -7.53 16.04
N ARG A 161 -2.89 -6.87 16.01
CA ARG A 161 -2.78 -5.48 15.54
C ARG A 161 -1.57 -5.27 14.64
N TYR A 162 -1.69 -4.38 13.66
CA TYR A 162 -0.54 -3.94 12.89
C TYR A 162 0.38 -3.07 13.75
N VAL A 163 1.69 -3.33 13.70
CA VAL A 163 2.69 -2.53 14.43
C VAL A 163 3.69 -1.81 13.52
N GLY A 164 3.55 -1.98 12.21
CA GLY A 164 4.34 -1.28 11.20
C GLY A 164 5.13 -2.22 10.30
N ARG A 165 6.08 -1.63 9.57
CA ARG A 165 6.91 -2.30 8.58
C ARG A 165 8.37 -1.90 8.71
N LEU A 166 9.27 -2.80 8.34
CA LEU A 166 10.71 -2.53 8.33
C LEU A 166 11.37 -3.09 7.08
N PHE A 167 12.39 -2.38 6.60
CA PHE A 167 13.38 -2.98 5.71
C PHE A 167 14.40 -3.77 6.54
N VAL A 168 14.61 -5.02 6.16
CA VAL A 168 15.62 -5.89 6.77
C VAL A 168 16.48 -6.53 5.70
N LYS A 169 17.68 -6.98 6.05
CA LYS A 169 18.54 -7.71 5.12
C LYS A 169 17.96 -9.10 4.87
N ALA A 170 17.86 -9.51 3.60
CA ALA A 170 17.34 -10.82 3.21
C ALA A 170 18.09 -12.01 3.84
N VAL A 171 19.38 -11.82 4.14
CA VAL A 171 20.25 -12.82 4.78
C VAL A 171 20.53 -12.51 6.26
N GLY A 172 19.85 -11.51 6.82
CA GLY A 172 19.99 -11.11 8.22
C GLY A 172 19.32 -12.11 9.17
N LYS A 173 19.70 -12.06 10.45
CA LYS A 173 19.11 -12.92 11.48
C LYS A 173 17.96 -12.20 12.18
N PRO A 174 16.84 -12.88 12.52
CA PRO A 174 15.73 -12.26 13.25
C PRO A 174 16.15 -11.59 14.57
N ILE A 175 17.18 -12.12 15.25
CA ILE A 175 17.70 -11.54 16.49
C ILE A 175 18.20 -10.09 16.33
N GLU A 176 18.63 -9.71 15.12
CA GLU A 176 19.18 -8.38 14.83
C GLU A 176 18.10 -7.28 14.86
N ILE A 177 16.82 -7.66 14.77
CA ILE A 177 15.70 -6.71 14.70
C ILE A 177 14.83 -6.70 15.97
N LEU A 178 15.08 -7.58 16.95
CA LEU A 178 14.22 -7.71 18.14
C LEU A 178 14.06 -6.39 18.90
N THR A 179 15.16 -5.68 19.15
CA THR A 179 15.12 -4.39 19.83
C THR A 179 14.23 -3.38 19.09
N LYS A 180 14.26 -3.39 17.75
CA LYS A 180 13.43 -2.51 16.93
C LYS A 180 11.96 -2.93 16.96
N LEU A 181 11.69 -4.23 16.98
CA LEU A 181 10.33 -4.75 17.10
C LEU A 181 9.71 -4.41 18.46
N ASN A 182 10.48 -4.52 19.55
CA ASN A 182 10.04 -4.08 20.88
C ASN A 182 9.71 -2.58 20.89
N GLU A 183 10.57 -1.74 20.31
CA GLU A 183 10.30 -0.30 20.17
C GLU A 183 8.99 -0.03 19.41
N MET A 184 8.76 -0.72 18.28
CA MET A 184 7.53 -0.58 17.49
C MET A 184 6.29 -1.11 18.20
N ALA A 185 6.44 -2.16 19.00
CA ALA A 185 5.36 -2.73 19.81
C ALA A 185 5.03 -1.87 21.05
N GLY A 186 5.96 -1.01 21.48
CA GLY A 186 5.87 -0.23 22.71
C GLY A 186 6.32 -1.01 23.96
N PHE A 187 7.17 -2.02 23.78
CA PHE A 187 7.70 -2.88 24.83
C PHE A 187 9.08 -2.41 25.34
N ASP A 188 9.51 -2.98 26.45
CA ASP A 188 10.88 -2.80 26.93
C ASP A 188 11.87 -3.37 25.90
N PRO A 189 13.03 -2.72 25.66
CA PRO A 189 14.04 -3.24 24.74
C PRO A 189 14.51 -4.67 25.03
N SER A 190 14.42 -5.10 26.29
CA SER A 190 14.79 -6.44 26.77
C SER A 190 13.62 -7.43 26.88
N GLU A 191 12.40 -7.01 26.51
CA GLU A 191 11.23 -7.89 26.50
C GLU A 191 11.47 -9.10 25.60
N GLU A 192 11.16 -10.29 26.12
CA GLU A 192 11.23 -11.52 25.35
C GLU A 192 9.99 -11.64 24.45
N ILE A 193 10.21 -11.69 23.14
CA ILE A 193 9.14 -11.84 22.15
C ILE A 193 9.34 -13.09 21.30
N GLU A 194 8.24 -13.74 20.94
CA GLU A 194 8.23 -14.85 19.99
C GLU A 194 7.89 -14.36 18.59
N LEU A 195 8.58 -14.92 17.58
CA LEU A 195 8.38 -14.56 16.18
C LEU A 195 7.79 -15.73 15.40
N TYR A 196 6.77 -15.42 14.61
CA TYR A 196 6.10 -16.36 13.73
C TYR A 196 6.06 -15.81 12.31
N GLU A 197 6.23 -16.67 11.31
CA GLU A 197 5.96 -16.34 9.91
C GLU A 197 4.50 -16.68 9.59
N GLU A 198 3.75 -15.67 9.14
CA GLU A 198 2.40 -15.86 8.61
C GLU A 198 2.48 -16.23 7.12
N ILE A 199 2.21 -17.50 6.81
CA ILE A 199 2.26 -18.09 5.46
C ILE A 199 0.90 -18.05 4.79
#